data_AF-A0A8T4T468-F1
#
_entry.id   AF-A0A8T4T468-F1
#
_cell.length_a   1.000
_cell.length_b   1.000
_cell.length_c   1.000
_cell.angle_alpha   90.00
_cell.angle_beta   90.00
_cell.angle_gamma   90.00
#
_symmetry.space_group_name_H-M   'P 1'
#
loop_
_entity.id
_entity.type
_entity.pdbx_description
1 polymer ?
#
loop_
_entity_poly.entity_id
_entity_poly.type
_entity_poly.pdbx_seq_one_letter_code
_entity_poly.pdbx_strand_id
1 'polypeptide(L)' 'MDTFQPQIEEKPSLWQRFKRFLIQCKRVFKVTRKPSKEEFLVISKVTGIGILIIGLLGFIIKFAWELIR' A
#
# COMPACT_ATOMS: atom_id res chain seq x y z
N MET A 1 3.40 57.38 -11.58
CA MET A 1 3.29 56.64 -10.30
C MET A 1 3.02 55.20 -10.66
N ASP A 2 4.09 54.46 -10.95
CA ASP A 2 4.03 53.02 -11.17
C ASP A 2 3.91 52.37 -9.81
N THR A 3 2.73 51.83 -9.51
CA THR A 3 2.49 51.02 -8.32
C THR A 3 3.30 49.73 -8.46
N PHE A 4 4.44 49.71 -7.79
CA PHE A 4 5.21 48.53 -7.43
C PHE A 4 4.29 47.49 -6.76
N GLN A 5 3.86 46.46 -7.48
CA GLN A 5 3.29 45.26 -6.91
C GLN A 5 4.44 44.29 -6.58
N PRO A 6 4.64 43.94 -5.30
CA PRO A 6 5.68 43.00 -4.91
C PRO A 6 5.39 41.61 -5.48
N GLN A 7 6.42 41.01 -6.07
CA GLN A 7 6.49 39.60 -6.44
C GLN A 7 6.14 38.76 -5.20
N ILE A 8 5.01 38.04 -5.20
CA ILE A 8 4.74 37.03 -4.18
C ILE A 8 5.70 35.87 -4.42
N GLU A 9 6.88 35.97 -3.80
CA GLU A 9 7.82 34.88 -3.66
C GLU A 9 7.28 33.90 -2.61
N GLU A 10 6.36 33.04 -3.03
CA GLU A 10 5.99 31.86 -2.25
C GLU A 10 7.20 30.91 -2.24
N LYS A 11 7.95 30.97 -1.13
CA LYS A 11 8.99 30.01 -0.72
C LYS A 11 8.62 28.61 -1.24
N PRO A 12 9.55 27.86 -1.87
CA PRO A 12 9.28 26.50 -2.33
C PRO A 12 8.98 25.61 -1.13
N SER A 13 7.71 25.58 -0.71
CA SER A 13 7.26 24.78 0.41
C SER A 13 7.16 23.35 -0.08
N LEU A 14 7.81 22.43 0.64
CA LEU A 14 7.75 20.99 0.34
C LEU A 14 6.30 20.48 0.27
N TRP A 15 5.38 21.20 0.92
CA TRP A 15 3.94 21.02 0.82
C TRP A 15 3.39 21.14 -0.60
N GLN A 16 3.85 22.10 -1.41
CA GLN A 16 3.41 22.17 -2.81
C GLN A 16 3.89 20.96 -3.62
N ARG A 17 5.10 20.46 -3.35
CA ARG A 17 5.63 19.24 -3.97
C ARG A 17 4.79 18.03 -3.54
N PHE A 18 4.59 17.81 -2.24
CA PHE A 18 3.77 16.72 -1.72
C PHE A 18 2.33 16.74 -2.25
N LYS A 19 1.71 17.92 -2.34
CA LYS A 19 0.37 18.08 -2.91
C LYS A 19 0.33 17.66 -4.37
N ARG A 20 1.32 18.06 -5.18
CA ARG A 20 1.45 17.62 -6.58
C ARG A 20 1.70 16.11 -6.67
N PHE A 21 2.56 15.53 -5.83
CA PHE A 21 2.78 14.08 -5.77
C PHE A 21 1.52 13.29 -5.42
N LEU A 22 0.76 13.72 -4.40
CA LEU A 22 -0.51 13.07 -4.04
C LEU A 22 -1.55 13.13 -5.17
N ILE A 23 -1.61 14.24 -5.90
CA ILE A 23 -2.48 14.39 -7.07
C ILE A 23 -2.08 13.41 -8.19
N GLN A 24 -0.77 13.24 -8.44
CA GLN A 24 -0.27 12.25 -9.41
C GLN A 24 -0.55 10.81 -8.96
N CYS A 25 -0.29 10.47 -7.70
CA CYS A 25 -0.60 9.16 -7.12
C CYS A 25 -2.10 8.83 -7.24
N LYS A 26 -2.99 9.81 -7.03
CA LYS A 26 -4.43 9.65 -7.20
C LYS A 26 -4.82 9.28 -8.63
N ARG A 27 -4.14 9.85 -9.65
CA ARG A 27 -4.37 9.49 -11.06
C ARG A 27 -3.96 8.05 -11.32
N VAL A 28 -2.81 7.62 -10.80
CA VAL A 28 -2.33 6.23 -10.94
C VAL A 28 -3.26 5.24 -10.23
N PHE A 29 -3.70 5.56 -9.01
CA PHE A 29 -4.66 4.73 -8.26
C PHE A 29 -6.03 4.64 -8.93
N LYS A 30 -6.38 5.60 -9.78
CA LYS A 30 -7.59 5.54 -10.62
C LYS A 30 -7.38 4.69 -11.88
N VAL A 31 -6.16 4.58 -12.39
CA VAL A 31 -5.80 3.73 -13.54
C VAL A 31 -5.68 2.26 -13.13
N THR A 32 -5.25 1.97 -11.89
CA THR A 32 -5.27 0.60 -11.37
C THR A 32 -6.69 0.06 -11.34
N ARG A 33 -6.93 -1.09 -11.97
CA ARG A 33 -8.23 -1.76 -11.88
C ARG A 33 -8.51 -2.13 -10.42
N LYS A 34 -9.58 -1.59 -9.87
CA LYS A 34 -10.10 -2.04 -8.58
C LYS A 34 -10.51 -3.52 -8.74
N PRO A 35 -9.94 -4.45 -7.96
CA PRO A 35 -10.24 -5.87 -8.11
C PRO A 35 -11.75 -6.09 -7.93
N SER A 36 -12.33 -6.96 -8.75
CA SER A 36 -13.70 -7.40 -8.55
C SER A 36 -13.79 -8.16 -7.23
N LYS A 37 -14.95 -8.10 -6.58
CA LYS A 37 -15.17 -8.84 -5.31
C LYS A 37 -14.93 -10.34 -5.48
N GLU A 38 -15.24 -10.88 -6.65
CA GLU A 38 -15.04 -12.29 -6.99
C GLU A 38 -13.56 -12.64 -7.09
N GLU A 39 -12.77 -11.86 -7.83
CA GLU A 39 -11.32 -12.04 -7.97
C GLU A 39 -10.62 -11.97 -6.61
N PHE A 40 -11.02 -11.01 -5.76
CA PHE A 40 -10.49 -10.88 -4.41
C PHE A 40 -10.81 -12.11 -3.54
N LEU A 41 -12.04 -12.63 -3.62
CA LEU A 41 -12.43 -13.84 -2.89
C LEU A 41 -11.69 -15.08 -3.36
N VAL A 42 -11.45 -15.22 -4.67
CA VAL A 42 -10.66 -16.34 -5.21
C VAL A 42 -9.22 -16.27 -4.73
N ILE A 43 -8.57 -15.11 -4.88
CA ILE A 43 -7.18 -14.91 -4.46
C ILE A 43 -7.04 -15.15 -2.94
N SER A 44 -7.91 -14.54 -2.13
CA SER A 44 -7.86 -14.71 -0.67
C SER A 44 -8.09 -16.15 -0.21
N LYS A 45 -8.97 -16.91 -0.87
CA LYS A 45 -9.14 -18.35 -0.59
C LYS A 45 -7.87 -19.14 -0.90
N VAL A 46 -7.27 -18.95 -2.06
CA VAL A 46 -6.06 -19.66 -2.46
C VAL A 46 -4.88 -19.29 -1.56
N THR A 47 -4.67 -18.00 -1.28
CA THR A 47 -3.64 -17.53 -0.36
C THR A 47 -3.88 -18.02 1.06
N GLY A 48 -5.13 -18.01 1.53
CA GLY A 48 -5.49 -18.50 2.87
C GLY A 48 -5.18 -19.98 3.06
N ILE A 49 -5.46 -20.81 2.05
CA ILE A 49 -5.10 -22.23 2.06
C ILE A 49 -3.57 -22.41 2.08
N GLY A 50 -2.83 -21.64 1.27
CA GLY A 50 -1.37 -21.68 1.25
C GLY A 50 -0.73 -21.32 2.61
N ILE A 51 -1.22 -20.25 3.25
CA ILE A 51 -0.75 -19.83 4.57
C ILE A 51 -1.06 -20.89 5.63
N LEU A 52 -2.25 -21.50 5.59
CA LEU A 52 -2.62 -22.57 6.52
C LEU A 52 -1.67 -23.77 6.39
N ILE A 53 -1.37 -24.22 5.18
CA ILE A 53 -0.48 -25.37 4.94
C ILE A 53 0.91 -25.08 5.49
N ILE A 54 1.49 -23.91 5.16
CA ILE A 54 2.84 -23.54 5.61
C ILE A 54 2.85 -23.35 7.13
N GLY A 55 1.82 -22.71 7.70
CA GLY A 55 1.66 -22.51 9.13
C GLY A 55 1.53 -23.82 9.90
N LEU A 56 0.76 -24.77 9.39
CA LEU A 56 0.63 -26.13 9.95
C LEU A 56 1.95 -26.90 9.87
N LEU A 57 2.67 -26.82 8.75
CA LEU A 57 3.98 -27.47 8.61
C LEU A 57 4.97 -26.95 9.66
N GLY A 58 5.07 -25.62 9.80
CA GLY A 58 5.93 -24.99 10.80
C GLY A 58 5.47 -25.29 12.23
N PHE A 59 4.16 -25.33 12.46
CA PHE A 59 3.57 -25.68 13.75
C PHE A 59 3.91 -27.13 14.15
N ILE A 60 3.77 -28.09 13.24
CA ILE A 60 4.07 -29.51 13.50
C ILE A 60 5.56 -29.68 13.85
N ILE A 61 6.47 -29.04 13.12
CA ILE A 61 7.91 -29.11 13.39
C ILE A 61 8.23 -28.53 14.77
N LYS A 62 7.67 -27.36 15.10
CA LYS A 62 7.85 -26.74 16.42
C LYS A 62 7.26 -27.59 17.54
N PHE A 63 6.06 -28.10 17.34
CA PHE A 63 5.34 -28.93 18.31
C PHE A 63 6.09 -30.24 18.58
N ALA A 64 6.59 -30.91 17.54
CA ALA A 64 7.39 -32.11 17.69
C ALA A 64 8.71 -31.84 18.43
N TRP A 65 9.36 -30.69 18.14
CA TRP A 65 10.59 -30.31 18.83
C TRP A 65 10.36 -30.00 20.31
N GLU A 66 9.24 -29.35 20.63
CA GLU A 66 8.84 -29.05 22.01
C GLU A 66 8.43 -30.30 22.78
N LEU A 67 7.83 -31.30 22.12
CA LEU A 67 7.45 -32.56 22.75
C LEU A 67 8.67 -33.45 23.09
N ILE A 68 9.71 -33.39 22.26
CA ILE A 68 10.94 -34.18 22.42
C ILE A 68 11.93 -33.52 23.40
N ARG A 69 11.84 -32.21 23.60
CA ARG A 69 12.69 -31.43 24.51
C ARG A 69 12.13 -31.43 25.93
#